data_AF-A0A225ULL6-F1
#
_entry.id   AF-A0A225ULL6-F1
#
_cell.length_a   1.000
_cell.length_b   1.000
_cell.length_c   1.000
_cell.angle_alpha   90.00
_cell.angle_beta   90.00
_cell.angle_gamma   90.00
#
_symmetry.space_group_name_H-M   'P 1'
#
loop_
_entity.id
_entity.type
_entity.pdbx_description
1 polymer ?
#
loop_
_entity_poly.entity_id
_entity_poly.type
_entity_poly.pdbx_seq_one_letter_code
_entity_poly.pdbx_strand_id
1 'polypeptide(L)' 'NNMLFPQDVIENAKEEIRVMPVVRYLLSGMNFCPRHRAVGFNRFCRAFELQKVVSVPCSWKAEPLSIFVYKSTHNE' A
#
# COMPACT_ATOMS: atom_id res chain seq x y z
N ASN A 1 -2.08 -7.61 5.83
CA ASN A 1 -3.47 -7.71 5.32
C ASN A 1 -4.29 -6.67 6.06
N ASN A 2 -4.73 -5.62 5.37
CA ASN A 2 -5.45 -4.48 5.94
C ASN A 2 -6.92 -4.39 5.49
N MET A 3 -7.43 -5.38 4.77
CA MET A 3 -8.77 -5.30 4.15
C MET A 3 -9.91 -5.19 5.17
N LEU A 4 -9.70 -5.66 6.40
CA LEU A 4 -10.69 -5.64 7.48
C LEU A 4 -10.42 -4.53 8.51
N PHE A 5 -9.37 -3.71 8.30
CA PHE A 5 -9.05 -2.65 9.23
C PHE A 5 -9.94 -1.43 8.99
N PRO A 6 -10.36 -0.74 10.06
CA PRO A 6 -11.01 0.56 9.95
C PRO A 6 -10.14 1.56 9.17
N GLN A 7 -10.79 2.47 8.43
CA GLN A 7 -10.09 3.42 7.57
C GLN A 7 -9.15 4.35 8.35
N ASP A 8 -9.54 4.77 9.55
CA ASP A 8 -8.74 5.60 10.46
C ASP A 8 -7.46 4.89 10.90
N VAL A 9 -7.53 3.59 11.21
CA VAL A 9 -6.36 2.77 11.54
C VAL A 9 -5.41 2.68 10.35
N ILE A 10 -5.96 2.52 9.14
CA ILE A 10 -5.18 2.47 7.89
C ILE A 10 -4.47 3.80 7.63
N GLU A 11 -5.15 4.92 7.79
CA GLU A 11 -4.56 6.26 7.58
C GLU A 11 -3.46 6.55 8.62
N ASN A 12 -3.67 6.19 9.89
CA ASN A 12 -2.64 6.33 10.93
C ASN A 12 -1.39 5.48 10.63
N ALA A 13 -1.58 4.21 10.30
CA ALA A 13 -0.48 3.32 9.95
C ALA A 13 0.28 3.81 8.70
N LYS A 14 -0.41 4.40 7.72
CA LYS A 14 0.23 4.99 6.54
C LYS A 14 1.18 6.13 6.93
N GLU A 15 0.77 7.03 7.82
CA GLU A 15 1.64 8.14 8.25
C GLU A 15 2.84 7.68 9.06
N GLU A 16 2.69 6.67 9.92
CA GLU A 16 3.81 6.08 10.64
C GLU A 16 4.81 5.40 9.70
N ILE A 17 4.32 4.54 8.79
CA ILE A 17 5.17 3.80 7.86
C ILE A 17 5.89 4.74 6.89
N ARG A 18 5.23 5.83 6.48
CA ARG A 18 5.77 6.83 5.55
C ARG A 18 7.12 7.39 6.00
N VAL A 19 7.31 7.55 7.31
CA VAL A 19 8.51 8.15 7.90
C VAL A 19 9.53 7.11 8.37
N MET A 20 9.25 5.81 8.23
CA MET A 20 10.17 4.74 8.62
C MET A 20 11.21 4.48 7.52
N PRO A 21 12.50 4.83 7.71
CA PRO A 21 13.52 4.68 6.67
C PRO A 21 13.87 3.21 6.39
N VAL A 22 13.63 2.32 7.36
CA VAL A 22 13.95 0.88 7.28
C VAL A 22 13.00 0.14 6.33
N VAL A 23 11.80 0.66 6.08
CA VAL A 23 10.81 -0.02 5.24
C VAL A 23 11.19 0.15 3.78
N ARG A 24 11.59 -0.95 3.13
CA ARG A 24 11.92 -0.99 1.69
C ARG A 24 10.73 -1.34 0.81
N TYR A 25 9.87 -2.23 1.29
CA TYR A 25 8.70 -2.70 0.58
C TYR A 25 7.49 -2.72 1.50
N LEU A 26 6.33 -2.33 0.98
CA LEU A 26 5.05 -2.45 1.66
C LEU A 26 4.07 -3.27 0.81
N LEU A 27 3.41 -4.23 1.45
CA LEU A 27 2.38 -5.06 0.84
C LEU A 27 1.02 -4.67 1.43
N SER A 28 0.06 -4.32 0.58
CA SER A 28 -1.28 -3.92 1.00
C SER A 28 -2.36 -4.68 0.22
N GLY A 29 -3.46 -5.01 0.86
CA GLY A 29 -4.66 -5.51 0.18
C GLY A 29 -5.51 -4.39 -0.45
N MET A 30 -5.10 -3.14 -0.27
CA MET A 30 -5.81 -1.96 -0.77
C MET A 30 -4.92 -1.07 -1.62
N ASN A 31 -5.50 -0.40 -2.60
CA ASN A 31 -4.81 0.60 -3.41
C ASN A 31 -4.76 1.95 -2.67
N PHE A 32 -3.58 2.33 -2.18
CA PHE A 32 -3.35 3.60 -1.49
C PHE A 32 -3.08 4.77 -2.46
N CYS A 33 -2.70 4.47 -3.70
CA CYS A 33 -2.33 5.46 -4.71
C CYS A 33 -3.10 5.22 -6.03
N PRO A 34 -4.43 5.38 -6.04
CA PRO A 34 -5.22 5.22 -7.27
C PRO A 34 -4.85 6.29 -8.30
N ARG A 35 -4.58 5.87 -9.55
CA ARG A 35 -4.09 6.72 -10.65
C ARG A 35 -5.01 7.90 -11.02
N HIS A 36 -6.30 7.84 -10.66
CA HIS A 36 -7.31 8.82 -11.09
C HIS A 36 -7.53 10.00 -10.14
N ARG A 37 -6.89 10.04 -8.96
CA ARG A 37 -6.91 11.27 -8.14
C ARG A 37 -5.83 12.21 -8.63
N ALA A 38 -6.19 13.49 -8.83
CA ALA A 38 -5.28 14.56 -9.18
C ALA A 38 -3.99 14.43 -8.37
N VAL A 39 -2.92 14.13 -9.10
CA VAL A 39 -1.58 13.86 -8.59
C VAL A 39 -1.18 15.00 -7.67
N GLY A 40 -0.89 14.71 -6.40
CA GLY A 40 -0.04 15.64 -5.64
C GLY A 40 -0.15 15.70 -4.12
N PHE A 41 -1.25 15.30 -3.47
CA PHE A 41 -1.41 15.60 -2.04
C PHE A 41 -1.29 14.41 -1.08
N ASN A 42 -1.30 13.16 -1.55
CA ASN A 42 -1.09 12.03 -0.66
C ASN A 42 0.41 11.90 -0.34
N ARG A 43 0.78 12.28 0.89
CA ARG A 43 2.17 12.21 1.38
C ARG A 43 2.72 10.79 1.28
N PHE A 44 1.90 9.77 1.48
CA PHE A 44 2.29 8.37 1.34
C PHE A 44 2.78 8.05 -0.08
N CYS A 45 2.05 8.50 -1.10
CA CYS A 45 2.39 8.23 -2.51
C CYS A 45 3.64 8.96 -3.00
N ARG A 46 4.20 9.89 -2.20
CA ARG A 46 5.51 10.49 -2.46
C ARG A 46 6.66 9.70 -1.86
N ALA A 47 6.40 8.95 -0.79
CA ALA A 47 7.40 8.11 -0.10
C ALA A 47 7.40 6.66 -0.59
N PHE A 48 6.30 6.23 -1.20
CA PHE A 48 6.10 4.87 -1.67
C PHE A 48 5.50 4.86 -3.07
N GLU A 49 6.18 4.18 -3.99
CA GLU A 49 5.74 4.00 -5.37
C GLU A 49 5.11 2.61 -5.55
N LEU A 50 3.95 2.54 -6.20
CA LEU A 50 3.33 1.26 -6.56
C LEU A 50 4.11 0.61 -7.69
N GLN A 51 4.82 -0.47 -7.39
CA GLN A 51 5.64 -1.21 -8.35
C GLN A 51 4.83 -2.22 -9.16
N LYS A 52 3.97 -2.99 -8.48
CA LYS A 52 3.14 -4.00 -9.15
C LYS A 52 1.90 -4.36 -8.34
N VAL A 53 0.93 -4.94 -9.03
CA VAL A 53 -0.24 -5.59 -8.44
C VAL A 53 -0.11 -7.09 -8.71
N VAL A 54 -0.23 -7.89 -7.66
CA VAL A 54 -0.16 -9.35 -7.75
C VAL A 54 -1.48 -9.94 -7.29
N SER A 55 -1.95 -10.95 -8.01
CA SER A 55 -3.13 -11.72 -7.63
C SER A 55 -2.67 -12.90 -6.78
N VAL A 56 -3.15 -12.99 -5.54
CA VAL A 56 -2.64 -13.95 -4.56
C VAL A 56 -3.80 -14.79 -4.02
N PRO A 57 -3.72 -16.12 -4.06
CA PRO A 57 -4.72 -16.96 -3.43
C PRO A 57 -4.65 -16.78 -1.91
N CYS A 58 -5.74 -16.29 -1.31
CA CYS A 58 -5.83 -16.13 0.15
C CYS A 58 -6.51 -17.33 0.84
N SER A 59 -7.23 -18.15 0.08
CA SER A 59 -7.78 -19.43 0.49
C SER A 59 -7.90 -20.31 -0.75
N TRP A 60 -7.77 -21.63 -0.57
CA TRP A 60 -7.92 -22.62 -1.64
C TRP A 60 -9.30 -22.65 -2.32
N LYS A 61 -10.33 -22.04 -1.71
CA LYS A 61 -11.69 -21.95 -2.26
C LYS A 61 -12.14 -20.53 -2.62
N ALA A 62 -11.34 -19.51 -2.31
CA ALA A 62 -11.74 -18.12 -2.52
C ALA A 62 -11.11 -17.58 -3.80
N GLU A 63 -11.75 -16.57 -4.37
CA GLU A 63 -11.13 -15.81 -5.46
C GLU A 63 -9.81 -15.19 -5.00
N PRO A 64 -8.79 -15.17 -5.87
CA PRO A 64 -7.53 -14.50 -5.57
C PRO A 64 -7.71 -13.02 -5.24
N LEU A 65 -7.04 -12.54 -4.20
CA LEU A 65 -7.08 -11.14 -3.80
C LEU A 65 -5.96 -10.36 -4.48
N SER A 66 -6.26 -9.11 -4.82
CA SER A 66 -5.25 -8.19 -5.34
C SER A 66 -4.42 -7.65 -4.19
N ILE A 67 -3.11 -7.91 -4.23
CA ILE A 67 -2.12 -7.32 -3.34
C ILE A 67 -1.31 -6.28 -4.12
N PHE A 68 -1.24 -5.08 -3.57
CA PHE A 68 -0.52 -3.93 -4.07
C PHE A 68 0.87 -3.89 -3.42
N VAL A 69 1.91 -3.94 -4.25
CA VAL A 69 3.31 -3.96 -3.82
C VAL A 69 3.89 -2.56 -4.03
N TYR A 70 4.27 -1.91 -2.94
CA TYR A 70 4.92 -0.60 -2.96
C TYR A 70 6.39 -0.74 -2.62
N LYS A 71 7.24 0.08 -3.25
CA LYS A 71 8.65 0.26 -2.92
C LYS A 71 8.87 1.65 -2.34
N SER A 72 9.67 1.74 -1.29
CA SER A 72 10.05 3.00 -0.67
C SER A 72 11.00 3.78 -1.57
N THR A 73 10.77 5.08 -1.69
CA THR A 73 11.61 6.02 -2.41
C THR A 73 12.77 6.55 -1.56
N HIS A 74 12.78 6.27 -0.25
CA HIS A 74 13.84 6.75 0.67
C HIS A 74 15.17 6.01 0.52
N ASN A 75 15.18 4.85 -0.12
CA ASN A 75 16.35 3.96 -0.24
C ASN A 75 16.83 3.85 -1.70
N GLU A 76 16.55 4.86 -2.53
CA GLU A 76 17.07 4.98 -3.90
C GLU A 76 18.33 5.86 -3.97
#